data_AF-A0A7W0IQK2-F1
#
_entry.id   AF-A0A7W0IQK2-F1
#
_cell.length_a   1.000
_cell.length_b   1.000
_cell.length_c   1.000
_cell.angle_alpha   90.00
_cell.angle_beta   90.00
_cell.angle_gamma   90.00
#
_symmetry.space_group_name_H-M   'P 1'
#
loop_
_entity.id
_entity.type
_entity.pdbx_description
1 polymer ?
#
loop_
_entity_poly.entity_id
_entity_poly.type
_entity_poly.pdbx_seq_one_letter_code
_entity_poly.pdbx_strand_id
1 'polypeptide(L)'
;MKKCAQLLEANLYELEKFPERLFLSLLQGKSFTHPPDGEKLIRDLLDNLFKWMNNEDEVHPIIKAAIAHYQFESIHPFTDGNGRTGRIMVVLYLVEQKLLDAPVLFLSGEILRNRESYYSLLQKTHETNDFFPYLMWFIGLIHTASLRSTTRALKVRVAMQEVKNKIREIDINMYSQDLVNVLFRSPIIFANHLVHFGVAGSTSTAHAYLKKLESSGLLIRSSRRYNRKTGYINNHLLNALSGEIDLSE
;
A
#
# COMPACT_ATOMS: atom_id res chain seq x y z
N MET A 1 -6.91 -11.80 26.47
CA MET A 1 -8.20 -11.10 26.26
C MET A 1 -8.51 -10.08 27.35
N LYS A 2 -8.60 -10.42 28.64
CA LYS A 2 -8.85 -9.44 29.73
C LYS A 2 -7.84 -8.28 29.79
N LYS A 3 -6.55 -8.55 29.55
CA LYS A 3 -5.46 -7.55 29.53
C LYS A 3 -5.57 -6.56 28.34
N CYS A 4 -6.02 -7.02 27.16
CA CYS A 4 -6.32 -6.13 26.03
C CYS A 4 -7.56 -5.28 26.28
N ALA A 5 -8.61 -5.86 26.89
CA ALA A 5 -9.81 -5.11 27.25
C ALA A 5 -9.50 -4.01 28.28
N GLN A 6 -8.66 -4.30 29.29
CA GLN A 6 -8.23 -3.31 30.29
C GLN A 6 -7.34 -2.20 29.70
N LEU A 7 -6.47 -2.53 28.74
CA LEU A 7 -5.65 -1.52 28.03
C LEU A 7 -6.50 -0.67 27.06
N LEU A 8 -7.58 -1.23 26.50
CA LEU A 8 -8.56 -0.49 25.72
C LEU A 8 -9.41 0.43 26.62
N GLU A 9 -9.94 -0.07 27.73
CA GLU A 9 -10.74 0.70 28.70
C GLU A 9 -9.96 1.89 29.28
N ALA A 10 -8.68 1.71 29.60
CA ALA A 10 -7.83 2.78 30.14
C ALA A 10 -7.59 3.93 29.13
N ASN A 11 -7.53 3.64 27.83
CA ASN A 11 -7.37 4.64 26.78
C ASN A 11 -8.73 5.21 26.27
N LEU A 12 -9.83 4.47 26.43
CA LEU A 12 -11.17 4.91 26.04
C LEU A 12 -11.79 5.88 27.07
N TYR A 13 -11.40 5.77 28.36
CA TYR A 13 -11.91 6.64 29.43
C TYR A 13 -11.55 8.13 29.24
N GLU A 14 -10.47 8.44 28.53
CA GLU A 14 -10.09 9.82 28.21
C GLU A 14 -10.97 10.47 27.11
N LEU A 15 -11.82 9.69 26.42
CA LEU A 15 -12.66 10.13 25.31
C LEU A 15 -14.10 10.53 25.73
N GLU A 16 -14.51 10.29 26.98
CA GLU A 16 -15.91 10.43 27.45
C GLU A 16 -16.45 11.88 27.57
N LYS A 17 -15.72 12.91 27.15
CA LYS A 17 -16.13 14.32 27.35
C LYS A 17 -16.54 15.04 26.05
N PHE A 18 -17.60 14.62 25.35
CA PHE A 18 -18.11 15.41 24.20
C PHE A 18 -19.65 15.47 24.07
N PRO A 19 -20.25 16.63 23.68
CA PRO A 19 -21.69 16.85 23.72
C PRO A 19 -22.45 16.37 22.46
N GLU A 20 -23.74 16.09 22.66
CA GLU A 20 -24.59 15.14 21.94
C GLU A 20 -25.34 15.66 20.68
N ARG A 21 -24.94 16.76 20.02
CA ARG A 21 -25.73 17.31 18.89
C ARG A 21 -24.89 17.64 17.66
N LEU A 22 -25.14 16.92 16.55
CA LEU A 22 -25.55 17.42 15.21
C LEU A 22 -25.15 16.45 14.06
N PHE A 23 -25.95 15.40 13.83
CA PHE A 23 -25.61 14.19 13.03
C PHE A 23 -25.97 14.21 11.52
N LEU A 24 -26.53 15.28 10.95
CA LEU A 24 -27.19 15.20 9.63
C LEU A 24 -26.33 15.47 8.37
N SER A 25 -25.00 15.63 8.44
CA SER A 25 -24.20 16.08 7.26
C SER A 25 -23.31 15.03 6.56
N LEU A 26 -23.33 13.76 7.00
CA LEU A 26 -22.34 12.75 6.59
C LEU A 26 -22.46 12.21 5.14
N LEU A 27 -23.51 12.54 4.39
CA LEU A 27 -23.62 12.19 2.96
C LEU A 27 -22.80 13.12 2.02
N GLN A 28 -22.12 14.15 2.54
CA GLN A 28 -21.41 15.17 1.74
C GLN A 28 -19.91 15.32 2.04
N GLY A 29 -19.23 14.28 2.51
CA GLY A 29 -17.76 14.23 2.45
C GLY A 29 -17.00 15.22 3.34
N LYS A 30 -17.32 15.31 4.65
CA LYS A 30 -16.44 15.92 5.64
C LYS A 30 -16.35 15.15 6.97
N SER A 31 -15.10 14.96 7.37
CA SER A 31 -14.49 14.68 8.68
C SER A 31 -15.15 13.71 9.67
N PHE A 32 -14.31 12.79 10.15
CA PHE A 32 -14.37 12.12 11.44
C PHE A 32 -14.85 13.10 12.52
N THR A 33 -15.79 12.68 13.35
CA THR A 33 -16.45 13.45 14.40
C THR A 33 -15.43 14.19 15.28
N HIS A 34 -15.54 15.53 15.33
CA HIS A 34 -14.74 16.51 16.09
C HIS A 34 -13.39 16.00 16.60
N PRO A 35 -12.33 16.01 15.77
CA PRO A 35 -11.01 15.67 16.26
C PRO A 35 -10.58 16.64 17.38
N PRO A 36 -9.68 16.21 18.28
CA PRO A 36 -9.17 17.06 19.35
C PRO A 36 -8.63 18.37 18.79
N ASP A 37 -9.13 19.49 19.30
CA ASP A 37 -8.69 20.83 18.91
C ASP A 37 -7.58 21.34 19.85
N GLY A 38 -6.59 22.01 19.26
CA GLY A 38 -5.47 22.62 19.97
C GLY A 38 -4.17 21.85 19.81
N GLU A 39 -3.14 22.55 19.33
CA GLU A 39 -1.83 21.96 18.99
C GLU A 39 -1.23 21.15 20.14
N LYS A 40 -1.29 21.67 21.37
CA LYS A 40 -0.72 21.00 22.54
C LYS A 40 -1.39 19.64 22.77
N LEU A 41 -2.72 19.59 22.74
CA LEU A 41 -3.47 18.35 22.97
C LEU A 41 -3.17 17.32 21.89
N ILE A 42 -3.17 17.74 20.61
CA ILE A 42 -2.83 16.85 19.49
C ILE A 42 -1.43 16.26 19.66
N ARG A 43 -0.44 17.08 20.02
CA ARG A 43 0.94 16.62 20.26
C ARG A 43 1.02 15.64 21.43
N ASP A 44 0.36 15.95 22.54
CA ASP A 44 0.32 15.08 23.73
C ASP A 44 -0.30 13.70 23.39
N LEU A 45 -1.38 13.67 22.60
CA LEU A 45 -2.04 12.45 22.15
C LEU A 45 -1.18 11.63 21.18
N LEU A 46 -0.51 12.29 20.23
CA LEU A 46 0.43 11.62 19.32
C LEU A 46 1.64 11.04 20.06
N ASP A 47 2.19 11.79 21.02
CA ASP A 47 3.30 11.32 21.86
C ASP A 47 2.88 10.09 22.68
N ASN A 48 1.67 10.09 23.26
CA ASN A 48 1.12 8.94 23.95
C ASN A 48 1.01 7.73 23.01
N LEU A 49 0.38 7.93 21.84
CA LEU A 49 0.18 6.88 20.85
C LEU A 49 1.52 6.25 20.42
N PHE A 50 2.51 7.07 20.05
CA PHE A 50 3.80 6.56 19.59
C PHE A 50 4.62 5.91 20.71
N LYS A 51 4.54 6.40 21.95
CA LYS A 51 5.13 5.69 23.11
C LYS A 51 4.49 4.31 23.26
N TRP A 52 3.17 4.23 23.24
CA TRP A 52 2.44 2.97 23.37
C TRP A 52 2.78 1.96 22.27
N MET A 53 2.88 2.42 21.01
CA MET A 53 3.27 1.57 19.89
C MET A 53 4.66 0.95 20.07
N ASN A 54 5.59 1.70 20.66
CA ASN A 54 6.99 1.30 20.86
C ASN A 54 7.26 0.62 22.22
N ASN A 55 6.27 0.54 23.11
CA ASN A 55 6.42 -0.16 24.38
C ASN A 55 6.71 -1.65 24.17
N GLU A 56 7.65 -2.19 24.93
CA GLU A 56 7.90 -3.63 25.02
C GLU A 56 6.82 -4.27 25.89
N ASP A 57 5.88 -4.97 25.26
CA ASP A 57 4.83 -5.72 25.95
C ASP A 57 4.44 -6.98 25.15
N GLU A 58 3.52 -7.77 25.70
CA GLU A 58 3.07 -9.04 25.13
C GLU A 58 1.97 -8.87 24.07
N VAL A 59 1.59 -7.63 23.70
CA VAL A 59 0.52 -7.40 22.71
C VAL A 59 1.08 -7.65 21.32
N HIS A 60 0.41 -8.54 20.58
CA HIS A 60 0.82 -8.89 19.23
C HIS A 60 0.88 -7.63 18.32
N PRO A 61 1.93 -7.43 17.51
CA PRO A 61 2.11 -6.20 16.72
C PRO A 61 0.94 -5.84 15.80
N ILE A 62 0.26 -6.81 15.19
CA ILE A 62 -0.94 -6.55 14.36
C ILE A 62 -2.07 -5.91 15.19
N ILE A 63 -2.25 -6.31 16.45
CA ILE A 63 -3.25 -5.71 17.35
C ILE A 63 -2.82 -4.27 17.67
N LYS A 64 -1.53 -4.05 17.92
CA LYS A 64 -0.98 -2.69 18.10
C LYS A 64 -1.22 -1.81 16.88
N ALA A 65 -0.96 -2.33 15.69
CA ALA A 65 -1.20 -1.61 14.44
C ALA A 65 -2.68 -1.24 14.24
N ALA A 66 -3.61 -2.14 14.59
CA ALA A 66 -5.05 -1.86 14.51
C ALA A 66 -5.46 -0.72 15.44
N ILE A 67 -5.07 -0.80 16.71
CA ILE A 67 -5.37 0.24 17.71
C ILE A 67 -4.72 1.56 17.30
N ALA A 68 -3.46 1.52 16.87
CA ALA A 68 -2.75 2.71 16.45
C ALA A 68 -3.39 3.39 15.24
N HIS A 69 -3.81 2.61 14.25
CA HIS A 69 -4.52 3.15 13.09
C HIS A 69 -5.84 3.80 13.49
N TYR A 70 -6.65 3.13 14.32
CA TYR A 70 -7.89 3.70 14.84
C TYR A 70 -7.63 5.03 15.58
N GLN A 71 -6.69 5.02 16.54
CA GLN A 71 -6.36 6.20 17.34
C GLN A 71 -5.82 7.35 16.48
N PHE A 72 -4.96 7.07 15.50
CA PHE A 72 -4.44 8.09 14.60
C PHE A 72 -5.55 8.75 13.75
N GLU A 73 -6.48 7.94 13.22
CA GLU A 73 -7.63 8.48 12.48
C GLU A 73 -8.54 9.32 13.37
N SER A 74 -8.68 8.94 14.64
CA SER A 74 -9.45 9.67 15.66
C SER A 74 -8.80 10.98 16.11
N ILE A 75 -7.48 11.00 16.30
CA ILE A 75 -6.73 12.22 16.63
C ILE A 75 -6.77 13.20 15.45
N HIS A 76 -6.71 12.67 14.22
CA HIS A 76 -6.80 13.45 12.98
C HIS A 76 -5.87 14.69 12.94
N PRO A 77 -4.56 14.51 13.16
CA PRO A 77 -3.65 15.61 13.51
C PRO A 77 -3.38 16.63 12.40
N PHE A 78 -3.71 16.32 11.15
CA PHE A 78 -3.42 17.17 10.00
C PHE A 78 -4.69 17.74 9.36
N THR A 79 -4.55 18.83 8.62
CA THR A 79 -5.68 19.43 7.86
C THR A 79 -6.09 18.59 6.65
N ASP A 80 -5.17 17.82 6.06
CA ASP A 80 -5.40 16.84 5.01
C ASP A 80 -4.35 15.72 5.12
N GLY A 81 -4.66 14.56 4.57
CA GLY A 81 -3.71 13.46 4.45
C GLY A 81 -3.70 12.49 5.63
N ASN A 82 -4.58 12.64 6.62
CA ASN A 82 -4.67 11.73 7.77
C ASN A 82 -4.82 10.28 7.33
N GLY A 83 -5.84 9.97 6.53
CA GLY A 83 -6.04 8.62 5.98
C GLY A 83 -4.80 8.02 5.31
N ARG A 84 -4.09 8.81 4.50
CA ARG A 84 -2.87 8.36 3.81
C ARG A 84 -1.74 8.11 4.81
N THR A 85 -1.61 8.98 5.81
CA THR A 85 -0.59 8.92 6.85
C THR A 85 -0.83 7.77 7.82
N GLY A 86 -2.06 7.55 8.26
CA GLY A 86 -2.43 6.42 9.13
C GLY A 86 -2.16 5.07 8.45
N ARG A 87 -2.47 4.94 7.15
CA ARG A 87 -2.17 3.73 6.39
C ARG A 87 -0.67 3.47 6.21
N ILE A 88 0.13 4.49 5.89
CA ILE A 88 1.59 4.28 5.75
C ILE A 88 2.25 4.03 7.12
N MET A 89 1.76 4.66 8.19
CA MET A 89 2.20 4.40 9.57
C MET A 89 2.05 2.93 9.92
N VAL A 90 0.92 2.30 9.61
CA VAL A 90 0.72 0.85 9.81
C VAL A 90 1.77 0.03 9.08
N VAL A 91 1.98 0.30 7.79
CA VAL A 91 2.94 -0.48 6.98
C VAL A 91 4.36 -0.33 7.51
N LEU A 92 4.78 0.89 7.86
CA LEU A 92 6.09 1.17 8.44
C LEU A 92 6.27 0.49 9.81
N TYR A 93 5.24 0.53 10.65
CA TYR A 93 5.25 -0.17 11.93
C TYR A 93 5.41 -1.68 11.76
N LEU A 94 4.73 -2.30 10.79
CA LEU A 94 4.90 -3.73 10.52
C LEU A 94 6.31 -4.08 10.01
N VAL A 95 6.96 -3.18 9.28
CA VAL A 95 8.38 -3.32 8.89
C VAL A 95 9.30 -3.23 10.10
N GLU A 96 9.10 -2.23 10.98
CA GLU A 96 9.87 -2.07 12.21
C GLU A 96 9.76 -3.30 13.13
N GLN A 97 8.57 -3.88 13.21
CA GLN A 97 8.28 -5.10 13.98
C GLN A 97 8.69 -6.39 13.26
N LYS A 98 9.41 -6.30 12.13
CA LYS A 98 9.95 -7.43 11.35
C LYS A 98 8.89 -8.42 10.86
N LEU A 99 7.65 -7.96 10.69
CA LEU A 99 6.58 -8.73 10.03
C LEU A 99 6.58 -8.54 8.51
N LEU A 100 7.28 -7.51 8.02
CA LEU A 100 7.51 -7.24 6.61
C LEU A 100 8.97 -6.86 6.38
N ASP A 101 9.61 -7.42 5.34
CA ASP A 101 10.98 -7.03 4.95
C ASP A 101 11.01 -5.69 4.18
N ALA A 102 9.87 -5.31 3.60
CA ALA A 102 9.71 -4.10 2.80
C ALA A 102 8.26 -3.59 2.87
N PRO A 103 8.00 -2.29 2.63
CA PRO A 103 6.66 -1.71 2.72
C PRO A 103 5.78 -2.03 1.51
N VAL A 104 5.57 -3.32 1.23
CA VAL A 104 4.89 -3.83 0.02
C VAL A 104 3.43 -4.21 0.25
N LEU A 105 2.94 -4.13 1.49
CA LEU A 105 1.57 -4.48 1.84
C LEU A 105 0.58 -3.39 1.35
N PHE A 106 -0.28 -3.73 0.39
CA PHE A 106 -1.18 -2.75 -0.24
C PHE A 106 -2.53 -2.60 0.48
N LEU A 107 -2.52 -1.94 1.65
CA LEU A 107 -3.73 -1.73 2.46
C LEU A 107 -4.77 -0.83 1.78
N SER A 108 -4.32 0.24 1.12
CA SER A 108 -5.22 1.24 0.53
C SER A 108 -6.20 0.63 -0.48
N GLY A 109 -5.74 -0.31 -1.31
CA GLY A 109 -6.62 -0.99 -2.27
C GLY A 109 -7.68 -1.86 -1.60
N GLU A 110 -7.34 -2.49 -0.46
CA GLU A 110 -8.27 -3.34 0.27
C GLU A 110 -9.30 -2.54 1.07
N ILE A 111 -8.88 -1.39 1.63
CA ILE A 111 -9.79 -0.44 2.27
C ILE A 111 -10.73 0.17 1.23
N LEU A 112 -10.22 0.55 0.05
CA LEU A 112 -11.04 1.14 -1.01
C LEU A 112 -12.16 0.20 -1.46
N ARG A 113 -11.88 -1.11 -1.61
CA ARG A 113 -12.91 -2.12 -1.95
C ARG A 113 -13.98 -2.30 -0.89
N ASN A 114 -13.65 -2.01 0.38
CA ASN A 114 -14.55 -2.16 1.52
C ASN A 114 -14.78 -0.82 2.22
N ARG A 115 -14.85 0.27 1.43
CA ARG A 115 -14.83 1.64 1.95
C ARG A 115 -15.97 1.92 2.92
N GLU A 116 -17.17 1.48 2.60
CA GLU A 116 -18.35 1.67 3.45
C GLU A 116 -18.20 0.95 4.79
N SER A 117 -17.80 -0.32 4.76
CA SER A 117 -17.54 -1.10 5.97
C SER A 117 -16.45 -0.47 6.84
N TYR A 118 -15.38 0.02 6.23
CA TYR A 118 -14.30 0.71 6.94
C TYR A 118 -14.81 1.93 7.74
N TYR A 119 -15.52 2.85 7.08
CA TYR A 119 -16.03 4.05 7.76
C TYR A 119 -17.14 3.72 8.76
N SER A 120 -18.01 2.76 8.44
CA SER A 120 -19.07 2.28 9.35
C SER A 120 -18.48 1.70 10.64
N LEU A 121 -17.42 0.90 10.55
CA LEU A 121 -16.76 0.33 11.72
C LEU A 121 -16.03 1.37 12.56
N LEU A 122 -15.35 2.33 11.93
CA LEU A 122 -14.74 3.45 12.65
C LEU A 122 -15.79 4.22 13.46
N GLN A 123 -16.90 4.57 12.82
CA GLN A 123 -18.00 5.30 13.45
C GLN A 123 -18.62 4.50 14.59
N LYS A 124 -18.97 3.23 14.34
CA LYS A 124 -19.59 2.37 15.36
C LYS A 124 -18.68 2.18 16.57
N THR A 125 -17.39 1.96 16.35
CA THR A 125 -16.43 1.82 17.45
C THR A 125 -16.33 3.10 18.28
N HIS A 126 -16.44 4.28 17.65
CA HIS A 126 -16.48 5.56 18.36
C HIS A 126 -17.76 5.73 19.19
N GLU A 127 -18.92 5.36 18.64
CA GLU A 127 -20.22 5.53 19.30
C GLU A 127 -20.45 4.54 20.46
N THR A 128 -19.98 3.29 20.32
CA THR A 128 -20.33 2.22 21.25
C THR A 128 -19.16 1.81 22.16
N ASN A 129 -17.96 2.36 21.95
CA ASN A 129 -16.71 1.90 22.57
C ASN A 129 -16.42 0.40 22.35
N ASP A 130 -17.11 -0.24 21.39
CA ASP A 130 -16.88 -1.64 21.05
C ASP A 130 -15.81 -1.72 19.95
N PHE A 131 -14.57 -1.92 20.38
CA PHE A 131 -13.41 -2.02 19.51
C PHE A 131 -13.28 -3.39 18.82
N PHE A 132 -13.92 -4.43 19.36
CA PHE A 132 -13.70 -5.79 18.89
C PHE A 132 -14.09 -6.01 17.41
N PRO A 133 -15.25 -5.51 16.91
CA PRO A 133 -15.61 -5.59 15.50
C PRO A 133 -14.58 -4.94 14.56
N TYR A 134 -14.08 -3.75 14.92
CA TYR A 134 -13.04 -3.07 14.15
C TYR A 134 -11.74 -3.87 14.13
N LEU A 135 -11.32 -4.40 15.28
CA LEU A 135 -10.12 -5.24 15.37
C LEU A 135 -10.21 -6.47 14.47
N MET A 136 -11.33 -7.19 14.50
CA MET A 136 -11.53 -8.38 13.66
C MET A 136 -11.53 -8.03 12.18
N TRP A 137 -12.18 -6.93 11.80
CA TRP A 137 -12.13 -6.42 10.44
C TRP A 137 -10.71 -6.04 10.02
N PHE A 138 -9.94 -5.37 10.88
CA PHE A 138 -8.58 -4.95 10.58
C PHE A 138 -7.63 -6.15 10.40
N ILE A 139 -7.77 -7.19 11.22
CA ILE A 139 -7.01 -8.44 11.05
C ILE A 139 -7.38 -9.10 9.70
N GLY A 140 -8.67 -9.14 9.36
CA GLY A 140 -9.14 -9.62 8.06
C GLY A 140 -8.61 -8.81 6.87
N LEU A 141 -8.49 -7.49 7.04
CA LEU A 141 -7.88 -6.57 6.08
C LEU A 141 -6.41 -6.92 5.84
N ILE A 142 -5.61 -7.06 6.91
CA ILE A 142 -4.18 -7.43 6.83
C ILE A 142 -4.02 -8.79 6.13
N HIS A 143 -4.84 -9.78 6.51
CA HIS A 143 -4.80 -11.11 5.92
C HIS A 143 -5.10 -11.06 4.41
N THR A 144 -6.18 -10.38 4.01
CA THR A 144 -6.57 -10.27 2.59
C THR A 144 -5.52 -9.51 1.77
N ALA A 145 -5.01 -8.39 2.31
CA ALA A 145 -3.93 -7.62 1.69
C ALA A 145 -2.66 -8.47 1.48
N SER A 146 -2.32 -9.31 2.45
CA SER A 146 -1.15 -10.19 2.40
C SER A 146 -1.29 -11.29 1.35
N LEU A 147 -2.46 -11.94 1.28
CA LEU A 147 -2.75 -12.95 0.26
C LEU A 147 -2.70 -12.37 -1.16
N ARG A 148 -3.31 -11.20 -1.38
CA ARG A 148 -3.31 -10.55 -2.69
C ARG A 148 -1.93 -10.05 -3.08
N SER A 149 -1.18 -9.47 -2.16
CA SER A 149 0.21 -9.03 -2.42
C SER A 149 1.10 -10.23 -2.80
N THR A 150 0.98 -11.34 -2.08
CA THR A 150 1.67 -12.61 -2.41
C THR A 150 1.26 -13.12 -3.79
N THR A 151 -0.04 -13.14 -4.08
CA THR A 151 -0.56 -13.60 -5.38
C THR A 151 -0.02 -12.73 -6.53
N ARG A 152 0.02 -11.41 -6.37
CA ARG A 152 0.60 -10.49 -7.36
C ARG A 152 2.08 -10.75 -7.56
N ALA A 153 2.86 -10.91 -6.48
CA ALA A 153 4.28 -11.24 -6.58
C ALA A 153 4.53 -12.57 -7.33
N LEU A 154 3.69 -13.58 -7.08
CA LEU A 154 3.75 -14.86 -7.79
C LEU A 154 3.42 -14.71 -9.29
N LYS A 155 2.39 -13.94 -9.65
CA LYS A 155 2.06 -13.63 -11.05
C LYS A 155 3.22 -12.92 -11.76
N VAL A 156 3.85 -11.95 -11.10
CA VAL A 156 5.04 -11.26 -11.64
C VAL A 156 6.18 -12.25 -11.85
N ARG A 157 6.45 -13.14 -10.89
CA ARG A 157 7.49 -14.18 -11.01
C ARG A 157 7.24 -15.13 -12.18
N VAL A 158 6.01 -15.56 -12.39
CA VAL A 158 5.62 -16.41 -13.53
C VAL A 158 5.85 -15.66 -14.85
N ALA A 159 5.36 -14.42 -14.95
CA ALA A 159 5.57 -13.57 -16.13
C ALA A 159 7.06 -13.33 -16.44
N MET A 160 7.89 -13.12 -15.40
CA MET A 160 9.35 -13.01 -15.55
C MET A 160 9.96 -14.26 -16.17
N GLN A 161 9.52 -15.45 -15.74
CA GLN A 161 10.03 -16.72 -16.23
C GLN A 161 9.60 -16.98 -17.68
N GLU A 162 8.36 -16.63 -18.05
CA GLU A 162 7.88 -16.73 -19.44
C GLU A 162 8.66 -15.80 -20.37
N VAL A 163 8.83 -14.53 -19.99
CA VAL A 163 9.60 -13.56 -20.78
C VAL A 163 11.06 -14.00 -20.91
N LYS A 164 11.66 -14.52 -19.85
CA LYS A 164 13.01 -15.09 -19.88
C LYS A 164 13.14 -16.20 -20.92
N ASN A 165 12.20 -17.14 -20.97
CA ASN A 165 12.24 -18.24 -21.94
C ASN A 165 12.09 -17.73 -23.37
N LYS A 166 11.13 -16.83 -23.62
CA LYS A 166 10.92 -16.23 -24.94
C LYS A 166 12.13 -15.44 -25.43
N ILE A 167 12.80 -14.67 -24.56
CA ILE A 167 14.02 -13.94 -24.93
C ILE A 167 15.11 -14.90 -25.40
N ARG A 168 15.28 -16.04 -24.72
CA ARG A 168 16.27 -17.06 -25.11
C ARG A 168 15.95 -17.71 -26.46
N GLU A 169 14.67 -17.91 -26.76
CA GLU A 169 14.20 -18.42 -28.06
C GLU A 169 14.42 -17.40 -29.18
N ILE A 170 14.20 -16.11 -28.92
CA ILE A 170 14.37 -15.03 -29.89
C ILE A 170 15.85 -14.80 -30.22
N ASP A 171 16.70 -14.69 -29.20
CA ASP A 171 18.13 -14.45 -29.35
C ASP A 171 18.88 -14.78 -28.04
N ILE A 172 19.55 -15.93 -28.01
CA ILE A 172 20.33 -16.37 -26.87
C ILE A 172 21.49 -15.42 -26.53
N ASN A 173 22.03 -14.68 -27.52
CA ASN A 173 23.13 -13.74 -27.29
C ASN A 173 22.64 -12.40 -26.72
N MET A 174 21.36 -12.08 -26.91
CA MET A 174 20.71 -10.92 -26.28
C MET A 174 20.31 -11.22 -24.82
N TYR A 175 20.11 -12.49 -24.48
CA TYR A 175 19.69 -12.89 -23.15
C TYR A 175 20.74 -12.54 -22.08
N SER A 176 20.29 -11.84 -21.06
CA SER A 176 20.95 -11.77 -19.76
C SER A 176 19.89 -11.74 -18.66
N GLN A 177 20.25 -12.19 -17.45
CA GLN A 177 19.33 -12.08 -16.31
C GLN A 177 19.04 -10.60 -16.00
N ASP A 178 20.01 -9.72 -16.22
CA ASP A 178 19.84 -8.27 -16.02
C ASP A 178 18.86 -7.66 -17.03
N LEU A 179 18.84 -8.11 -18.29
CA LEU A 179 17.82 -7.68 -19.25
C LEU A 179 16.42 -7.99 -18.71
N VAL A 180 16.19 -9.23 -18.28
CA VAL A 180 14.89 -9.64 -17.71
C VAL A 180 14.55 -8.80 -16.48
N ASN A 181 15.51 -8.61 -15.58
CA ASN A 181 15.31 -7.80 -14.38
C ASN A 181 14.91 -6.36 -14.75
N VAL A 182 15.59 -5.73 -15.70
CA VAL A 182 15.28 -4.36 -16.17
C VAL A 182 13.88 -4.28 -16.76
N LEU A 183 13.47 -5.26 -17.56
CA LEU A 183 12.12 -5.31 -18.13
C LEU A 183 11.01 -5.38 -17.07
N PHE A 184 11.32 -5.91 -15.89
CA PHE A 184 10.36 -6.07 -14.78
C PHE A 184 10.52 -5.03 -13.66
N ARG A 185 11.43 -4.06 -13.80
CA ARG A 185 11.55 -2.93 -12.86
C ARG A 185 10.47 -1.86 -13.05
N SER A 186 9.93 -1.71 -14.25
CA SER A 186 8.92 -0.70 -14.57
C SER A 186 8.02 -1.15 -15.72
N PRO A 187 6.71 -0.83 -15.72
CA PRO A 187 5.82 -1.12 -16.83
C PRO A 187 6.24 -0.48 -18.17
N ILE A 188 6.97 0.64 -18.11
CA ILE A 188 7.44 1.36 -19.29
C ILE A 188 8.97 1.41 -19.28
N ILE A 189 9.58 0.84 -20.31
CA ILE A 189 11.01 0.74 -20.49
C ILE A 189 11.47 1.72 -21.56
N PHE A 190 12.60 2.37 -21.31
CA PHE A 190 13.25 3.28 -22.24
C PHE A 190 14.66 2.79 -22.54
N ALA A 191 15.22 3.14 -23.70
CA ALA A 191 16.56 2.72 -24.09
C ALA A 191 17.65 3.11 -23.06
N ASN A 192 17.51 4.28 -22.41
CA ASN A 192 18.43 4.70 -21.37
C ASN A 192 18.38 3.84 -20.10
N HIS A 193 17.30 3.09 -19.84
CA HIS A 193 17.27 2.14 -18.73
C HIS A 193 18.23 0.97 -18.98
N LEU A 194 18.25 0.42 -20.20
CA LEU A 194 19.15 -0.69 -20.55
C LEU A 194 20.62 -0.27 -20.44
N VAL A 195 20.95 0.96 -20.84
CA VAL A 195 22.31 1.50 -20.68
C VAL A 195 22.64 1.74 -19.21
N HIS A 196 21.75 2.38 -18.47
CA HIS A 196 21.97 2.70 -17.05
C HIS A 196 22.20 1.45 -16.19
N PHE A 197 21.49 0.37 -16.47
CA PHE A 197 21.64 -0.91 -15.76
C PHE A 197 22.67 -1.85 -16.38
N GLY A 198 23.53 -1.38 -17.30
CA GLY A 198 24.63 -2.18 -17.86
C GLY A 198 24.21 -3.32 -18.81
N VAL A 199 22.94 -3.38 -19.20
CA VAL A 199 22.41 -4.40 -20.14
C VAL A 199 22.88 -4.14 -21.56
N ALA A 200 23.09 -2.87 -21.92
CA ALA A 200 23.56 -2.47 -23.24
C ALA A 200 24.72 -1.47 -23.11
N GLY A 201 25.82 -1.72 -23.83
CA GLY A 201 26.99 -0.84 -23.82
C GLY A 201 26.79 0.52 -24.52
N SER A 202 25.71 0.68 -25.29
CA SER A 202 25.37 1.94 -25.95
C SER A 202 23.86 2.12 -26.13
N THR A 203 23.43 3.36 -26.35
CA THR A 203 22.01 3.67 -26.66
C THR A 203 21.56 3.02 -27.98
N SER A 204 22.46 2.88 -28.95
CA SER A 204 22.18 2.18 -30.21
C SER A 204 21.86 0.71 -29.98
N THR A 205 22.70 0.02 -29.19
CA THR A 205 22.47 -1.38 -28.78
C THR A 205 21.16 -1.53 -28.00
N ALA A 206 20.87 -0.60 -27.08
CA ALA A 206 19.62 -0.62 -26.33
C ALA A 206 18.38 -0.48 -27.25
N HIS A 207 18.43 0.41 -28.25
CA HIS A 207 17.36 0.53 -29.24
C HIS A 207 17.21 -0.73 -30.10
N ALA A 208 18.32 -1.36 -30.49
CA ALA A 208 18.29 -2.61 -31.24
C ALA A 208 17.59 -3.72 -30.43
N TYR A 209 17.90 -3.85 -29.13
CA TYR A 209 17.25 -4.81 -28.24
C TYR A 209 15.76 -4.53 -28.10
N LEU A 210 15.39 -3.29 -27.78
CA LEU A 210 13.97 -2.93 -27.61
C LEU A 210 13.17 -3.11 -28.90
N LYS A 211 13.74 -2.80 -30.06
CA LYS A 211 13.09 -3.04 -31.37
C LYS A 211 12.92 -4.54 -31.65
N LYS A 212 13.89 -5.38 -31.28
CA LYS A 212 13.78 -6.84 -31.42
C LYS A 212 12.67 -7.40 -30.52
N LEU A 213 12.60 -6.96 -29.26
CA LEU A 213 11.54 -7.33 -28.31
C LEU A 213 10.15 -6.80 -28.72
N GLU A 214 10.09 -5.62 -29.34
CA GLU A 214 8.88 -5.08 -29.97
C GLU A 214 8.44 -5.98 -31.14
N SER A 215 9.36 -6.32 -32.03
CA SER A 215 9.06 -7.13 -33.22
C SER A 215 8.61 -8.56 -32.86
N SER A 216 9.03 -9.08 -31.71
CA SER A 216 8.59 -10.38 -31.20
C SER A 216 7.29 -10.32 -30.39
N GLY A 217 6.70 -9.14 -30.20
CA GLY A 217 5.50 -8.93 -29.40
C GLY A 217 5.71 -9.02 -27.88
N LEU A 218 6.96 -9.08 -27.39
CA LEU A 218 7.24 -9.06 -25.95
C LEU A 218 7.05 -7.67 -25.33
N LEU A 219 7.26 -6.63 -26.13
CA LEU A 219 7.02 -5.25 -25.76
C LEU A 219 6.11 -4.58 -26.79
N ILE A 220 5.37 -3.57 -26.36
CA ILE A 220 4.54 -2.74 -27.24
C ILE A 220 5.12 -1.33 -27.24
N ARG A 221 5.46 -0.80 -28.40
CA ARG A 221 5.90 0.59 -28.49
C ARG A 221 4.75 1.53 -28.11
N SER A 222 5.00 2.44 -27.17
CA SER A 222 3.99 3.42 -26.77
C SER A 222 3.68 4.39 -27.90
N SER A 223 2.39 4.65 -28.10
CA SER A 223 1.90 5.68 -29.04
C SER A 223 2.24 7.10 -28.57
N ARG A 224 2.45 7.28 -27.26
CA ARG A 224 2.84 8.56 -26.65
C ARG A 224 4.34 8.65 -26.49
N ARG A 225 4.90 9.85 -26.73
CA ARG A 225 6.29 10.17 -26.35
C ARG A 225 6.31 10.77 -24.95
N TYR A 226 7.27 10.34 -24.13
CA TYR A 226 7.47 10.84 -22.76
C TYR A 226 8.71 11.71 -22.75
N ASN A 227 8.56 13.03 -22.61
CA ASN A 227 9.69 13.98 -22.68
C ASN A 227 10.60 13.72 -23.89
N ARG A 228 9.98 13.61 -25.08
CA ARG A 228 10.63 13.28 -26.37
C ARG A 228 11.25 11.88 -26.48
N LYS A 229 11.22 11.06 -25.42
CA LYS A 229 11.68 9.66 -25.44
C LYS A 229 10.56 8.71 -25.89
N THR A 230 10.94 7.67 -26.63
CA THR A 230 10.04 6.56 -26.98
C THR A 230 10.07 5.52 -25.85
N GLY A 231 8.92 5.24 -25.27
CA GLY A 231 8.76 4.18 -24.27
C GLY A 231 8.24 2.89 -24.88
N TYR A 232 8.60 1.76 -24.27
CA TYR A 232 8.17 0.42 -24.62
C TYR A 232 7.43 -0.19 -23.43
N ILE A 233 6.20 -0.60 -23.64
CA ILE A 233 5.29 -1.11 -22.62
C ILE A 233 5.50 -2.61 -22.47
N ASN A 234 5.75 -3.05 -21.24
CA ASN A 234 5.80 -4.46 -20.88
C ASN A 234 4.41 -4.94 -20.45
N ASN A 235 3.64 -5.47 -21.40
CA ASN A 235 2.27 -5.94 -21.13
C ASN A 235 2.25 -7.19 -20.22
N HIS A 236 3.32 -8.00 -20.22
CA HIS A 236 3.45 -9.14 -19.32
C HIS A 236 3.51 -8.70 -17.86
N LEU A 237 4.32 -7.68 -17.56
CA LEU A 237 4.36 -7.07 -16.23
C LEU A 237 3.03 -6.39 -15.89
N LEU A 238 2.45 -5.60 -16.81
CA LEU A 238 1.17 -4.94 -16.57
C LEU A 238 0.09 -5.96 -16.23
N ASN A 239 -0.13 -6.98 -17.07
CA ASN A 239 -1.15 -8.00 -16.81
C ASN A 239 -0.94 -8.73 -15.47
N ALA A 240 0.32 -8.97 -15.08
CA ALA A 240 0.65 -9.57 -13.79
C ALA A 240 0.28 -8.65 -12.60
N LEU A 241 0.35 -7.33 -12.78
CA LEU A 241 -0.01 -6.32 -11.77
C LEU A 241 -1.49 -5.95 -11.77
N SER A 242 -2.12 -5.88 -12.95
CA SER A 242 -3.45 -5.32 -13.19
C SER A 242 -4.61 -6.17 -12.70
N GLY A 243 -4.37 -7.40 -12.27
CA GLY A 243 -5.39 -8.42 -12.03
C GLY A 243 -6.48 -8.10 -10.99
N GLU A 244 -6.52 -6.90 -10.40
CA GLU A 244 -7.54 -6.52 -9.41
C GLU A 244 -7.91 -5.03 -9.37
N ILE A 245 -7.27 -4.10 -10.10
CA ILE A 245 -7.68 -2.68 -10.09
C ILE A 245 -8.34 -2.39 -11.42
N ASP A 246 -9.67 -2.35 -11.41
CA ASP A 246 -10.40 -1.71 -12.48
C ASP A 246 -10.09 -0.21 -12.41
N LEU A 247 -9.44 0.32 -13.46
CA LEU A 247 -9.13 1.74 -13.58
C LEU A 247 -10.26 2.48 -14.33
N SER A 248 -11.43 1.86 -14.49
CA SER A 248 -12.59 2.43 -15.18
C SER A 248 -13.55 3.22 -14.29
N GLU A 249 -13.24 3.40 -13.00
CA GLU A 249 -13.97 4.30 -12.08
C GLU A 249 -13.17 5.54 -11.69
#